data_AF-A0A178UVW0-F1
#
_entry.id   AF-A0A178UVW0-F1
#
_cell.length_a   1.000
_cell.length_b   1.000
_cell.length_c   1.000
_cell.angle_alpha   90.00
_cell.angle_beta   90.00
_cell.angle_gamma   90.00
#
_symmetry.space_group_name_H-M   'P 1'
#
loop_
_entity.id
_entity.type
_entity.pdbx_description
1 polymer ?
#
loop_
_entity_poly.entity_id
_entity_poly.type
_entity_poly.pdbx_seq_one_letter_code
_entity_poly.pdbx_strand_id
1 'polypeptide(L)'
;MIIQGGSVGILRPNWLDGAKYLGQQNVSGFLCNVWEKVDFIWYYEDVETKRPVQWIFYTGREAHIMTYEVGAVLEDEKWQAPVYCFNKEKKSLSTKGALSEFKGYKEKAAL
;
A
#
# COMPACT_ATOMS: atom_id res chain seq x y z
N MET A 1 -9.47 13.51 0.35
CA MET A 1 -8.18 12.81 0.09
C MET A 1 -7.07 13.60 0.77
N ILE A 2 -6.84 13.39 2.07
CA ILE A 2 -5.65 13.93 2.74
C ILE A 2 -4.62 12.81 2.78
N ILE A 3 -3.49 13.07 2.13
CA ILE A 3 -2.38 12.13 1.99
C ILE A 3 -1.14 12.86 2.43
N GLN A 4 -0.65 12.52 3.61
CA GLN A 4 0.74 12.76 3.97
C GLN A 4 1.28 11.63 4.84
N GLY A 5 2.53 11.26 4.55
CA GLY A 5 3.43 10.74 5.58
C GLY A 5 3.94 9.31 5.41
N GLY A 6 4.61 8.99 4.30
CA GLY A 6 5.48 7.82 4.22
C GLY A 6 5.94 7.53 2.80
N SER A 7 7.19 7.15 2.63
CA SER A 7 7.78 6.65 1.37
C SER A 7 7.03 5.45 0.77
N VAL A 8 6.04 4.90 1.49
CA VAL A 8 5.19 3.77 1.13
C VAL A 8 3.72 3.99 1.55
N GLY A 9 3.24 5.24 1.48
CA GLY A 9 1.84 5.59 1.73
C GLY A 9 0.94 5.40 0.51
N ILE A 10 -0.17 4.70 0.73
CA ILE A 10 -1.23 4.33 -0.23
C ILE A 10 -1.62 5.55 -1.10
N LEU A 11 -1.30 5.47 -2.39
CA LEU A 11 -1.64 6.39 -3.49
C LEU A 11 -1.30 7.88 -3.27
N ARG A 12 -0.10 8.31 -3.64
CA ARG A 12 0.21 9.75 -3.81
C ARG A 12 -0.71 10.40 -4.85
N PRO A 13 -0.92 11.74 -4.84
CA PRO A 13 -1.71 12.42 -5.88
C PRO A 13 -1.28 12.08 -7.31
N ASN A 14 0.00 11.78 -7.54
CA ASN A 14 0.58 11.34 -8.81
C ASN A 14 0.83 9.82 -8.89
N TRP A 15 -0.03 9.01 -8.29
CA TRP A 15 0.15 7.56 -8.14
C TRP A 15 0.40 6.79 -9.46
N LEU A 16 -0.17 7.26 -10.58
CA LEU A 16 0.03 6.69 -11.92
C LEU A 16 1.29 7.17 -12.65
N ASP A 17 2.07 8.09 -12.08
CA ASP A 17 3.28 8.58 -12.72
C ASP A 17 4.28 7.43 -12.96
N GLY A 18 4.73 7.29 -14.21
CA GLY A 18 5.55 6.17 -14.69
C GLY A 18 4.84 4.82 -14.79
N ALA A 19 3.51 4.75 -14.67
CA ALA A 19 2.75 3.52 -14.87
C ALA A 19 2.48 3.26 -16.36
N LYS A 20 2.45 1.98 -16.72
CA LYS A 20 2.17 1.49 -18.07
C LYS A 20 0.70 1.12 -18.19
N TYR A 21 0.03 1.64 -19.22
CA TYR A 21 -1.35 1.28 -19.52
C TYR A 21 -1.44 -0.14 -20.12
N LEU A 22 -2.41 -0.93 -19.65
CA LEU A 22 -2.61 -2.31 -20.07
C LEU A 22 -3.95 -2.56 -20.79
N GLY A 23 -4.91 -1.64 -20.67
CA GLY A 23 -6.23 -1.77 -21.29
C GLY A 23 -7.36 -1.45 -20.32
N GLN A 24 -8.56 -1.93 -20.64
CA GLN A 24 -9.75 -1.74 -19.81
C GLN A 24 -10.32 -3.07 -19.33
N GLN A 25 -10.86 -3.08 -18.12
CA GLN A 25 -11.50 -4.26 -17.52
C GLN A 25 -12.65 -3.83 -16.61
N ASN A 26 -13.74 -4.59 -16.61
CA ASN A 26 -14.80 -4.43 -15.62
C ASN A 26 -14.37 -5.04 -14.28
N VAL A 27 -14.35 -4.22 -13.22
CA VAL A 27 -14.03 -4.65 -11.87
C VAL A 27 -14.95 -4.00 -10.86
N SER A 28 -15.55 -4.80 -9.97
CA SER A 28 -16.43 -4.32 -8.89
C SER A 28 -17.58 -3.43 -9.36
N GLY A 29 -18.06 -3.66 -10.59
CA GLY A 29 -19.14 -2.88 -11.22
C GLY A 29 -18.67 -1.62 -11.98
N PHE A 30 -17.37 -1.34 -12.02
CA PHE A 30 -16.78 -0.20 -12.72
C PHE A 30 -16.01 -0.65 -13.96
N LEU A 31 -16.15 0.09 -15.06
CA LEU A 31 -15.24 -0.04 -16.20
C LEU A 31 -13.95 0.71 -15.85
N CYS A 32 -12.85 -0.03 -15.67
CA CYS A 32 -11.58 0.53 -15.21
C CYS A 32 -10.51 0.51 -16.30
N ASN A 33 -9.73 1.58 -16.38
CA ASN A 33 -8.39 1.58 -16.95
C ASN A 33 -7.45 0.79 -16.03
N VAL A 34 -6.68 -0.14 -16.60
CA VAL A 34 -5.71 -0.95 -15.88
C VAL A 34 -4.31 -0.42 -16.15
N TRP A 35 -3.56 -0.18 -15.08
CA TRP A 35 -2.20 0.34 -15.12
C TRP A 35 -1.27 -0.55 -14.32
N GLU A 36 -0.07 -0.79 -14.83
CA GLU A 36 0.99 -1.53 -14.14
C GLU A 36 2.12 -0.58 -13.75
N LYS A 37 2.64 -0.73 -12.54
CA LYS A 37 3.77 0.06 -12.07
C LYS A 37 4.86 -0.85 -11.51
N VAL A 38 6.06 -0.71 -12.09
CA VAL A 38 7.30 -1.41 -11.72
C VAL A 38 7.14 -2.93 -11.54
N ASP A 39 6.26 -3.55 -12.34
CA ASP A 39 5.92 -4.99 -12.32
C ASP A 39 5.54 -5.52 -10.93
N PHE A 40 5.07 -4.64 -10.05
CA PHE A 40 4.84 -4.90 -8.64
C PHE A 40 3.39 -4.68 -8.22
N ILE A 41 2.72 -3.70 -8.84
CA ILE A 41 1.37 -3.28 -8.49
C ILE A 41 0.54 -2.97 -9.74
N TRP A 42 -0.70 -3.44 -9.71
CA TRP A 42 -1.72 -3.13 -10.70
C TRP A 42 -2.76 -2.19 -10.10
N TYR A 43 -3.05 -1.14 -10.85
CA TYR A 43 -3.92 -0.05 -10.49
C TYR A 43 -5.15 -0.06 -11.39
N TYR A 44 -6.31 0.05 -10.78
CA TYR A 44 -7.58 0.11 -11.48
C TYR A 44 -8.19 1.49 -11.23
N GLU A 45 -8.26 2.28 -12.29
CA GLU A 45 -8.81 3.62 -12.31
C GLU A 45 -10.14 3.59 -13.05
N ASP A 46 -11.22 4.05 -12.44
CA ASP A 46 -12.50 4.19 -13.11
C ASP A 46 -12.38 5.10 -14.35
N VAL A 47 -12.84 4.62 -15.50
CA VAL A 47 -12.74 5.32 -16.79
C VAL A 47 -13.52 6.63 -16.76
N GLU A 48 -14.68 6.66 -16.11
CA GLU A 48 -15.56 7.82 -16.08
C GLU A 48 -15.01 8.91 -15.13
N THR A 49 -14.77 8.56 -13.87
CA THR A 49 -14.42 9.55 -12.84
C THR A 49 -12.93 9.77 -12.64
N LYS A 50 -12.07 8.94 -13.24
CA LYS A 50 -10.61 8.92 -13.04
C LYS A 50 -10.19 8.66 -11.59
N ARG A 51 -11.08 8.08 -10.79
CA ARG A 51 -10.83 7.75 -9.39
C ARG A 51 -10.23 6.35 -9.28
N PRO A 52 -9.32 6.12 -8.33
CA PRO A 52 -8.87 4.77 -8.02
C PRO A 52 -10.04 3.94 -7.48
N VAL A 53 -10.17 2.69 -7.94
CA VAL A 53 -11.19 1.71 -7.50
C VAL A 53 -10.55 0.64 -6.63
N GLN A 54 -9.44 0.08 -7.10
CA GLN A 54 -8.69 -0.95 -6.39
C GLN A 54 -7.21 -0.97 -6.83
N TRP A 55 -6.38 -1.64 -6.04
CA TRP A 55 -5.06 -2.06 -6.49
C TRP A 55 -4.66 -3.41 -5.92
N ILE A 56 -3.84 -4.11 -6.69
CA ILE A 56 -3.41 -5.48 -6.41
C ILE A 56 -1.89 -5.49 -6.43
N PHE A 57 -1.29 -5.99 -5.35
CA PHE A 57 0.15 -6.24 -5.29
C PHE A 57 0.49 -7.58 -5.94
N TYR A 58 1.71 -7.75 -6.43
CA TYR A 58 2.21 -9.03 -6.98
C TYR A 58 2.10 -10.22 -6.01
N THR A 59 1.97 -9.96 -4.70
CA THR A 59 1.73 -10.97 -3.67
C THR A 59 0.27 -11.45 -3.61
N GLY A 60 -0.63 -10.89 -4.41
CA GLY A 60 -2.07 -11.15 -4.37
C GLY A 60 -2.80 -10.40 -3.26
N ARG A 61 -2.14 -9.49 -2.53
CA ARG A 61 -2.84 -8.58 -1.59
C ARG A 61 -3.62 -7.55 -2.40
N GLU A 62 -4.88 -7.37 -2.05
CA GLU A 62 -5.79 -6.43 -2.71
C GLU A 62 -6.24 -5.37 -1.72
N ALA A 63 -6.48 -4.16 -2.22
CA ALA A 63 -7.13 -3.09 -1.48
C ALA A 63 -8.16 -2.42 -2.37
N HIS A 64 -9.35 -2.22 -1.81
CA HIS A 64 -10.48 -1.60 -2.49
C HIS A 64 -10.83 -0.29 -1.81
N ILE A 65 -11.19 0.69 -2.62
CA ILE A 65 -11.74 1.95 -2.13
C ILE A 65 -13.23 1.78 -1.94
N MET A 66 -13.68 1.91 -0.69
CA MET A 66 -15.09 1.78 -0.32
C MET A 66 -15.82 3.13 -0.45
N THR A 67 -15.16 4.23 -0.08
CA THR A 67 -15.72 5.58 -0.16
C THR A 67 -14.64 6.57 -0.57
N TYR A 68 -15.01 7.58 -1.36
CA TYR A 68 -14.07 8.60 -1.84
C TYR A 68 -14.70 9.99 -1.82
N GLU A 69 -14.14 10.85 -0.97
CA GLU A 69 -14.56 12.24 -0.81
C GLU A 69 -13.38 13.19 -1.07
N VAL A 70 -13.54 14.03 -2.09
CA VAL A 70 -12.57 15.07 -2.44
C VAL A 70 -12.66 16.18 -1.41
N GLY A 71 -11.51 16.66 -0.90
CA GLY A 71 -11.46 17.77 0.05
C GLY A 71 -11.92 17.45 1.48
N ALA A 72 -12.34 16.21 1.79
CA ALA A 72 -12.67 15.83 3.16
C ALA A 72 -11.48 16.08 4.10
N VAL A 73 -11.71 16.85 5.16
CA VAL A 73 -10.77 17.11 6.25
C VAL A 73 -11.23 16.35 7.47
N LEU A 74 -10.41 15.42 7.95
CA LEU A 74 -10.66 14.72 9.20
C LEU A 74 -10.18 15.58 10.37
N GLU A 75 -10.92 15.52 11.47
CA GLU A 75 -10.55 16.15 12.74
C GLU A 75 -9.18 15.63 13.25
N ASP A 76 -8.44 16.47 13.96
CA ASP A 76 -7.08 16.17 14.44
C ASP A 76 -7.04 14.90 15.31
N GLU A 77 -8.09 14.64 16.08
CA GLU A 77 -8.24 13.44 16.91
C GLU A 77 -8.23 12.14 16.10
N LYS A 78 -8.61 12.19 14.82
CA LYS A 78 -8.55 11.04 13.90
C LYS A 78 -7.15 10.82 13.32
N TRP A 79 -6.29 11.84 13.37
CA TRP A 79 -4.89 11.76 12.92
C TRP A 79 -3.93 11.35 14.03
N GLN A 80 -4.25 11.69 15.28
CA GLN A 80 -3.40 11.36 16.42
C GLN A 80 -3.57 9.90 16.84
N ALA A 81 -2.46 9.18 16.94
CA ALA A 81 -2.46 7.86 17.54
C ALA A 81 -2.93 7.95 19.01
N PRO A 82 -3.87 7.09 19.46
CA PRO A 82 -4.31 7.10 20.85
C PRO A 82 -3.15 6.89 21.84
N VAL A 83 -3.25 7.47 23.04
CA VAL A 83 -2.18 7.45 24.05
C VAL A 83 -1.75 6.02 24.43
N TYR A 84 -2.68 5.06 24.43
CA TYR A 84 -2.37 3.66 24.73
C TYR A 84 -1.42 3.00 23.71
N CYS A 85 -1.31 3.53 22.48
CA CYS A 85 -0.35 3.04 21.48
C CYS A 85 1.12 3.23 21.92
N PHE A 86 1.36 4.13 22.86
CA PHE A 86 2.69 4.45 23.39
C PHE A 86 3.00 3.71 24.70
N ASN A 87 1.99 3.11 25.33
CA ASN A 87 2.15 2.33 26.56
C ASN A 87 2.50 0.88 26.20
N LYS A 88 3.75 0.64 25.78
CA LYS A 88 4.25 -0.73 25.65
C LYS A 88 4.60 -1.25 27.04
N GLU A 89 3.75 -2.10 27.61
CA GLU A 89 4.28 -3.12 28.51
C GLU A 89 5.29 -3.94 27.69
N LYS A 90 6.53 -4.04 28.19
CA LYS A 90 7.58 -4.84 27.57
C LYS A 90 7.19 -6.31 27.64
N LYS A 91 6.33 -6.78 26.74
CA LYS A 91 6.24 -8.22 26.44
C LYS A 91 7.60 -8.59 25.86
N SER A 92 8.43 -9.26 26.66
CA SER A 92 9.68 -9.84 26.22
C SER A 92 9.37 -10.77 25.04
N LEU A 93 9.72 -10.32 23.84
CA LEU A 93 9.89 -11.21 22.70
C LEU A 93 10.98 -12.20 23.11
N SER A 94 10.56 -13.43 23.45
CA SER A 94 11.46 -14.54 23.75
C SER A 94 12.48 -14.66 22.61
N THR A 95 13.72 -14.29 22.89
CA THR A 95 14.84 -14.23 21.94
C THR A 95 15.28 -15.61 21.42
N LYS A 96 14.53 -16.69 21.70
CA LYS A 96 14.92 -18.05 21.29
C LYS A 96 14.57 -18.40 19.83
N GLY A 97 13.75 -17.60 19.14
CA GLY A 97 13.29 -17.94 17.77
C GLY A 97 13.87 -17.15 16.60
N ALA A 98 14.57 -16.04 16.85
CA ALA A 98 14.89 -15.05 15.80
C ALA A 98 16.37 -15.06 15.32
N LEU A 99 17.21 -15.98 15.81
CA LEU A 99 18.65 -16.01 15.50
C LEU A 99 19.11 -17.22 14.67
N SER A 100 18.23 -18.12 14.23
CA SER A 100 18.65 -19.32 13.50
C SER A 100 18.74 -19.19 11.97
N GLU A 101 18.31 -18.10 11.34
CA GLU A 101 18.29 -18.01 9.85
C GLU A 101 19.32 -17.09 9.20
N PHE A 102 20.13 -16.34 9.96
CA PHE A 102 21.14 -15.43 9.40
C PHE A 102 22.57 -16.01 9.30
N LYS A 103 22.72 -17.33 9.13
CA LYS A 103 24.04 -17.96 8.95
C LYS A 103 24.32 -18.51 7.55
N GLY A 104 23.44 -18.28 6.58
CA GLY A 104 23.55 -18.85 5.23
C GLY A 104 24.09 -17.95 4.11
N TYR A 105 24.42 -16.67 4.38
CA TYR A 105 24.69 -15.68 3.31
C TYR A 105 26.07 -15.00 3.37
N LYS A 106 27.09 -15.68 3.89
CA LYS A 106 28.48 -15.15 3.90
C LYS A 106 29.54 -16.05 3.26
N GLU A 107 29.17 -17.01 2.43
CA GLU A 107 30.15 -17.92 1.80
C GLU A 107 30.06 -18.03 0.26
N LYS A 108 29.57 -16.98 -0.43
CA LYS A 108 29.65 -16.89 -1.91
C LYS A 108 30.18 -15.55 -2.43
N ALA A 109 31.15 -14.96 -1.72
CA ALA A 109 31.90 -13.80 -2.19
C ALA A 109 33.42 -13.96 -2.05
N ALA A 110 33.92 -15.20 -2.08
CA ALA A 110 35.35 -15.50 -2.16
C ALA A 110 35.58 -16.89 -2.78
N LEU A 111 35.44 -16.97 -4.11
CA LEU A 111 36.27 -17.73 -5.06
C LEU A 111 35.72 -17.53 -6.48
#